data_AF-A0A7V6PWK6-F1
#
_entry.id   AF-A0A7V6PWK6-F1
#
_cell.length_a   1.000
_cell.length_b   1.000
_cell.length_c   1.000
_cell.angle_alpha   90.00
_cell.angle_beta   90.00
_cell.angle_gamma   90.00
#
_symmetry.space_group_name_H-M   'P 1'
#
loop_
_entity.id
_entity.type
_entity.pdbx_description
1 polymer ?
#
loop_
_entity_poly.entity_id
_entity_poly.type
_entity_poly.pdbx_seq_one_letter_code
_entity_poly.pdbx_strand_id
1 'polypeptide(L)' 'MNIKYVNTNIIAKDCKSYEKTRLFYKAMGFKPLEVFKNYWDENDPCLFMVNI' A
#
# COMPACT_ATOMS: atom_id res chain seq x y z
N MET A 1 2.20 -16.13 15.73
CA MET A 1 2.60 -15.51 14.45
C MET A 1 1.96 -14.12 14.40
N ASN A 2 2.74 -13.04 14.36
CA ASN A 2 2.22 -11.66 14.41
C ASN A 2 2.28 -11.06 13.00
N ILE A 3 1.17 -11.09 12.28
CA ILE A 3 1.07 -10.54 10.93
C ILE A 3 0.73 -9.05 11.04
N LYS A 4 1.51 -8.19 10.37
CA LYS A 4 1.23 -6.75 10.27
C LYS A 4 0.76 -6.41 8.87
N TYR A 5 -0.27 -5.58 8.76
CA TYR A 5 -0.81 -5.10 7.49
C TYR A 5 -0.86 -3.58 7.44
N VAL A 6 -0.67 -3.03 6.25
CA VAL A 6 -0.85 -1.60 5.97
C VAL A 6 -1.43 -1.40 4.59
N ASN A 7 -2.30 -0.40 4.46
CA ASN A 7 -2.91 -0.01 3.20
C ASN A 7 -2.33 1.33 2.72
N THR A 8 -2.02 1.44 1.42
CA THR A 8 -1.46 2.66 0.81
C THR A 8 -2.16 2.94 -0.52
N ASN A 9 -2.27 4.19 -0.93
CA ASN A 9 -2.89 4.55 -2.21
C ASN A 9 -1.98 4.17 -3.40
N ILE A 10 -2.55 3.62 -4.48
CA ILE A 10 -1.83 3.21 -5.70
C ILE A 10 -1.77 4.31 -6.74
N ILE A 11 -2.89 4.99 -7.01
CA ILE A 11 -3.03 5.98 -8.10
C ILE A 11 -2.27 7.27 -7.82
N ALA A 12 -1.84 7.46 -6.59
CA ALA A 12 -0.83 8.44 -6.19
C ALA A 12 0.57 8.14 -6.78
N LYS A 13 0.68 7.97 -8.09
CA LYS A 13 1.92 8.00 -8.87
C LYS A 13 2.49 9.42 -8.94
N ASP A 14 1.61 10.42 -8.98
CA ASP A 14 2.00 11.84 -9.02
C ASP A 14 2.09 12.49 -7.62
N CYS A 15 1.60 11.80 -6.58
CA CYS A 15 1.76 12.27 -5.20
C CYS A 15 3.00 11.65 -4.56
N LYS A 16 4.08 12.44 -4.55
CA LYS A 16 5.40 12.12 -3.95
C LYS A 16 5.30 11.58 -2.51
N SER A 17 4.29 11.97 -1.75
CA SER A 17 4.08 11.51 -0.37
C SER A 17 3.77 10.02 -0.31
N TYR A 18 2.89 9.51 -1.18
CA TYR A 18 2.53 8.08 -1.19
C TYR A 18 3.65 7.21 -1.75
N GLU A 19 4.46 7.73 -2.68
CA GLU A 19 5.69 7.05 -3.10
C GLU A 19 6.64 6.82 -1.92
N LYS A 20 6.89 7.87 -1.13
CA LYS A 20 7.71 7.77 0.08
C LYS A 20 7.15 6.76 1.07
N THR A 21 5.82 6.76 1.28
CA THR A 21 5.16 5.78 2.15
C THR A 21 5.39 4.33 1.69
N ARG A 22 5.25 4.06 0.38
CA ARG A 22 5.50 2.72 -0.17
C ARG A 22 6.96 2.31 -0.02
N LEU A 23 7.90 3.21 -0.27
CA LEU A 23 9.33 2.96 -0.08
C LEU A 23 9.68 2.70 1.40
N PHE A 24 9.10 3.47 2.32
CA PHE A 24 9.26 3.29 3.75
C PHE A 24 8.81 1.89 4.20
N TYR A 25 7.59 1.47 3.84
CA TYR A 25 7.10 0.15 4.24
C TYR A 25 7.86 -1.00 3.56
N LYS A 26 8.28 -0.83 2.31
CA LYS A 26 9.20 -1.78 1.65
C LYS A 26 10.51 -1.93 2.43
N ALA A 27 11.11 -0.83 2.89
CA ALA A 27 12.34 -0.86 3.68
C ALA A 27 12.13 -1.53 5.06
N MET A 28 10.92 -1.46 5.62
CA MET A 28 10.55 -2.18 6.85
C MET A 28 10.26 -3.68 6.64
N GLY A 29 10.36 -4.19 5.41
CA GLY A 29 10.10 -5.60 5.09
C GLY A 29 8.66 -5.92 4.70
N PHE A 30 7.79 -4.93 4.56
CA PHE A 30 6.44 -5.16 4.02
C PHE A 30 6.51 -5.43 2.52
N LYS A 31 5.70 -6.38 2.07
CA LYS A 31 5.57 -6.77 0.67
C LYS A 31 4.16 -6.45 0.15
N PRO A 32 4.01 -6.02 -1.11
CA PRO A 32 2.69 -5.86 -1.73
C PRO A 32 1.95 -7.21 -1.71
N LEU A 33 0.69 -7.20 -1.31
CA LEU A 33 -0.17 -8.38 -1.27
C LEU A 33 -1.23 -8.32 -2.38
N GLU A 34 -2.05 -7.28 -2.36
CA GLU A 34 -3.18 -7.16 -3.29
C GLU A 34 -3.54 -5.68 -3.53
N VAL A 35 -4.18 -5.42 -4.67
CA VAL A 35 -4.74 -4.12 -5.05
C VAL A 35 -6.25 -4.21 -5.02
N PHE A 36 -6.89 -3.50 -4.09
CA PHE A 36 -8.34 -3.40 -4.04
C PHE A 36 -8.82 -2.16 -4.77
N LYS A 37 -9.49 -2.35 -5.91
CA LYS A 37 -10.02 -1.24 -6.72
C LYS A 37 -11.30 -0.64 -6.17
N ASN A 38 -12.06 -1.39 -5.37
CA ASN A 38 -13.41 -1.00 -4.93
C ASN A 38 -13.50 -0.85 -3.40
N TYR A 39 -12.37 -0.66 -2.72
CA TYR A 39 -12.36 -0.53 -1.25
C TYR A 39 -12.76 0.87 -0.78
N TRP A 40 -12.32 1.91 -1.49
CA TRP A 40 -12.67 3.32 -1.20
C TRP A 40 -13.57 3.91 -2.29
N ASP A 41 -13.06 4.00 -3.52
CA ASP A 41 -13.74 4.46 -4.73
C ASP A 41 -13.10 3.73 -5.93
N GLU A 42 -13.86 3.50 -7.01
CA GLU A 42 -13.34 2.80 -8.21
C GLU A 42 -12.16 3.54 -8.86
N ASN A 43 -12.07 4.86 -8.66
CA ASN A 43 -10.98 5.70 -9.14
C ASN A 43 -9.87 5.89 -8.10
N ASP A 44 -9.94 5.21 -6.95
CA ASP A 44 -8.91 5.27 -5.92
C ASP A 44 -8.55 3.88 -5.34
N PRO A 45 -7.79 3.07 -6.09
CA PRO A 45 -7.42 1.73 -5.70
C PRO A 45 -6.38 1.75 -4.59
N CYS A 46 -6.56 0.81 -3.66
CA CYS A 46 -5.77 0.67 -2.44
C CYS A 46 -4.81 -0.51 -2.53
N LEU A 47 -3.52 -0.28 -2.26
CA LEU A 47 -2.49 -1.30 -2.13
C LEU A 47 -2.43 -1.82 -0.71
N PHE A 48 -2.70 -3.11 -0.54
CA PHE A 48 -2.40 -3.80 0.70
C PHE A 48 -0.96 -4.30 0.70
N MET A 49 -0.28 -4.10 1.82
CA MET A 49 1.05 -4.63 2.08
C MET A 49 1.06 -5.41 3.39
N VAL A 50 1.83 -6.50 3.43
CA VAL A 50 1.93 -7.39 4.58
C VAL A 50 3.39 -7.61 4.98
N ASN A 51 3.65 -7.71 6.29
CA ASN A 51 4.92 -8.16 6.85
C ASN A 51 4.65 -9.41 7.71
N ILE A 52 5.36 -10.49 7.41
CA ILE A 52 5.19 -11.83 8.00
C ILE A 52 6.32 -12.10 8.97
#